data_AF-A0A1X7HJC5-F1
#
_entry.id   AF-A0A1X7HJC5-F1
#
_cell.length_a   1.000
_cell.length_b   1.000
_cell.length_c   1.000
_cell.angle_alpha   90.00
_cell.angle_beta   90.00
_cell.angle_gamma   90.00
#
_symmetry.space_group_name_H-M   'P 1'
#
loop_
_entity.id
_entity.type
_entity.pdbx_description
1 polymer ?
#
loop_
_entity_poly.entity_id
_entity_poly.type
_entity_poly.pdbx_seq_one_letter_code
_entity_poly.pdbx_strand_id
1 'polypeptide(L)'
;MNLADMLTYADIGQLSNIANYYDCDCKRNSKHDLIQSILIKLGRRDFFEEQIGQLSVSDLRFLNSLVFDARGGYSLEELTATIRHASEEEVVVEKKGKPIKTESPRETVARYRRSGWLFNGFTHSTKYTFQVPSDLKHRFRDVLGAKLQDALQHSPEPTAYRDEQGLVSTDMLLLLKFVEGHEIELNAEGFMYRRYQQQMMSSLHITEPLISKGAWRFGYGRSCTEYPDRFALLYDYAYARQWIRESGSRLVLSDRGRQFLGEGNQVSVIQIFRFWLRLYKGAVPNLSSLVYWISQCAKDWVTTASLYESLGWLIRPFYYDTPQTIMDQRVIRMLMHLGMLRIGESEQSGTVIRMTALGLKAAEACLHIGDSEDLLH
;
A
#
# COMPACT_ATOMS: atom_id res chain seq x y z
N MET A 1 14.01 17.60 5.82
CA MET A 1 14.48 18.37 6.99
C MET A 1 14.14 17.58 8.22
N ASN A 2 15.10 17.47 9.14
CA ASN A 2 14.95 16.71 10.37
C ASN A 2 14.30 17.54 11.47
N LEU A 3 13.93 16.92 12.58
CA LEU A 3 13.23 17.56 13.69
C LEU A 3 14.04 18.73 14.24
N ALA A 4 15.35 18.56 14.40
CA ALA A 4 16.25 19.62 14.88
C ALA A 4 16.21 20.88 13.97
N ASP A 5 16.18 20.69 12.65
CA ASP A 5 16.07 21.79 11.70
C ASP A 5 14.73 22.51 11.88
N MET A 6 13.63 21.75 11.91
CA MET A 6 12.28 22.31 12.06
C MET A 6 12.10 23.09 13.36
N LEU A 7 12.64 22.57 14.48
CA LEU A 7 12.61 23.25 15.78
C LEU A 7 13.43 24.56 15.77
N THR A 8 14.50 24.63 14.99
CA THR A 8 15.32 25.85 14.83
C THR A 8 14.54 26.95 14.13
N TYR A 9 13.71 26.62 13.14
CA TYR A 9 12.87 27.59 12.43
C TYR A 9 11.54 27.91 13.13
N ALA A 10 11.08 27.04 14.05
CA ALA A 10 9.86 27.27 14.81
C ALA A 10 9.94 28.53 15.70
N ASP A 11 8.82 29.22 15.86
CA ASP A 11 8.70 30.34 16.79
C ASP A 11 8.62 29.85 18.25
N ILE A 12 8.90 30.75 19.20
CA ILE A 12 8.92 30.42 20.62
C ILE A 12 7.56 29.95 21.15
N GLY A 13 6.46 30.40 20.55
CA GLY A 13 5.11 29.97 20.91
C GLY A 13 4.86 28.52 20.51
N GLN A 14 5.24 28.13 19.29
CA GLN A 14 5.18 26.73 18.85
C GLN A 14 6.06 25.84 19.72
N LEU A 15 7.30 26.24 20.01
CA LEU A 15 8.19 25.48 20.88
C LEU A 15 7.63 25.34 22.31
N SER A 16 7.08 26.41 22.87
CA SER A 16 6.43 26.38 24.19
C SER A 16 5.24 25.43 24.22
N ASN A 17 4.43 25.40 23.15
CA ASN A 17 3.30 24.48 23.04
C ASN A 17 3.75 23.01 23.01
N ILE A 18 4.82 22.70 22.28
CA ILE A 18 5.37 21.33 22.21
C ILE A 18 5.95 20.92 23.56
N ALA A 19 6.74 21.79 24.19
CA ALA A 19 7.31 21.53 25.51
C ALA A 19 6.21 21.34 26.57
N ASN A 20 5.15 22.14 26.54
CA ASN A 20 4.00 21.99 27.44
C ASN A 20 3.22 20.70 27.17
N TYR A 21 3.07 20.30 25.91
CA TYR A 21 2.36 19.06 25.53
C TYR A 21 3.05 17.82 26.14
N TYR A 22 4.38 17.81 26.20
CA TYR A 22 5.16 16.69 26.74
C TYR A 22 5.64 16.87 28.18
N ASP A 23 5.21 17.94 28.85
CA ASP A 23 5.65 18.33 30.19
C ASP A 23 7.18 18.33 30.32
N CYS A 24 7.84 19.03 29.38
CA CYS A 24 9.29 19.16 29.36
C CYS A 24 9.77 20.12 30.46
N ASP A 25 10.73 19.67 31.28
CA ASP A 25 11.43 20.54 32.22
C ASP A 25 12.39 21.49 31.48
N CYS A 26 12.01 22.77 31.37
CA CYS A 26 12.76 23.77 30.62
C CYS A 26 12.38 25.22 30.99
N LYS A 27 13.29 26.15 30.73
CA LYS A 27 13.00 27.59 30.83
C LYS A 27 12.19 28.03 29.60
N ARG A 28 10.91 28.37 29.81
CA ARG A 28 9.97 28.74 28.73
C ARG A 28 10.38 29.97 27.88
N ASN A 29 11.27 30.81 28.40
CA ASN A 29 11.75 32.00 27.69
C ASN A 29 13.06 31.78 26.90
N SER A 30 13.72 30.63 27.06
CA SER A 30 14.94 30.29 26.32
C SER A 30 14.60 29.39 25.14
N LYS A 31 14.71 29.92 23.91
CA LYS A 31 14.52 29.12 22.69
C LYS A 31 15.45 27.90 22.67
N HIS A 32 16.70 28.08 23.10
CA HIS A 32 17.68 27.01 23.15
C HIS A 32 17.26 25.90 24.13
N ASP A 33 16.84 26.27 25.35
CA ASP A 33 16.44 25.29 26.37
C ASP A 33 15.18 24.53 25.93
N LEU A 34 14.21 25.21 25.30
CA LEU A 34 13.02 24.57 24.72
C LEU A 34 13.40 23.53 23.67
N ILE A 35 14.26 23.89 22.70
CA ILE A 35 14.68 22.97 21.63
C ILE A 35 15.40 21.76 22.23
N GLN A 36 16.33 21.96 23.16
CA GLN A 36 17.08 20.87 23.80
C GLN A 36 16.16 19.93 24.57
N SER A 37 15.27 20.44 25.42
CA SER A 37 14.37 19.60 26.20
C SER A 37 13.37 18.82 25.32
N ILE A 38 12.88 19.42 24.23
CA ILE A 38 12.03 18.73 23.24
C ILE A 38 12.81 17.60 22.55
N LEU A 39 14.03 17.89 22.06
CA LEU A 39 14.86 16.88 21.38
C LEU A 39 15.23 15.73 22.32
N ILE A 40 15.57 16.02 23.58
CA ILE A 40 15.86 14.99 24.59
C ILE A 40 14.62 14.14 24.84
N LYS A 41 13.46 14.75 25.12
CA LYS A 41 12.23 14.03 25.43
C LYS A 41 11.76 13.17 24.26
N LEU A 42 11.62 13.77 23.08
CA LEU A 42 11.20 13.06 21.86
C LEU A 42 12.26 12.07 21.38
N GLY A 43 13.55 12.29 21.66
CA GLY A 43 14.63 11.40 21.28
C GLY A 43 14.66 10.08 22.06
N ARG A 44 14.00 9.99 23.22
CA ARG A 44 13.91 8.74 24.00
C ARG A 44 13.01 7.74 23.29
N ARG A 45 13.54 6.53 23.07
CA ARG A 45 12.84 5.44 22.38
C ARG A 45 11.56 5.04 23.13
N ASP A 46 11.67 4.70 24.40
CA ASP A 46 10.54 4.23 25.22
C ASP A 46 9.39 5.24 25.27
N PHE A 47 9.72 6.53 25.38
CA PHE A 47 8.73 7.60 25.37
C PHE A 47 7.98 7.67 24.03
N PHE A 48 8.71 7.55 22.92
CA PHE A 48 8.12 7.57 21.59
C PHE A 48 7.25 6.34 21.32
N GLU A 49 7.67 5.16 21.81
CA GLU A 49 6.88 3.93 21.78
C GLU A 49 5.58 4.06 22.59
N GLU A 50 5.65 4.65 23.79
CA GLU A 50 4.46 4.95 24.61
C GLU A 50 3.49 5.88 23.88
N GLN A 51 3.99 6.96 23.25
CA GLN A 51 3.15 7.89 22.50
C GLN A 51 2.42 7.21 21.33
N ILE A 52 3.10 6.31 20.61
CA ILE A 52 2.48 5.56 19.51
C ILE A 52 1.50 4.51 20.04
N GLY A 53 1.81 3.89 21.19
CA GLY A 53 0.95 2.92 21.87
C GLY A 53 -0.41 3.49 22.30
N GLN A 54 -0.48 4.79 22.57
CA GLN A 54 -1.69 5.49 23.00
C GLN A 54 -2.55 6.03 21.83
N LEU A 55 -2.10 5.90 20.58
CA LEU A 55 -2.85 6.37 19.41
C LEU A 55 -4.08 5.51 19.14
N SER A 56 -5.17 6.16 18.72
CA SER A 56 -6.34 5.47 18.18
C SER A 56 -6.03 4.76 16.86
N VAL A 57 -6.91 3.85 16.42
CA VAL A 57 -6.77 3.19 15.11
C VAL A 57 -6.79 4.22 13.98
N SER A 58 -7.68 5.22 14.05
CA SER A 58 -7.72 6.32 13.09
C SER A 58 -6.42 7.14 13.07
N ASP A 59 -5.84 7.43 14.23
CA ASP A 59 -4.56 8.13 14.31
C ASP A 59 -3.42 7.30 13.72
N LEU A 60 -3.39 5.99 13.95
CA LEU A 60 -2.42 5.08 13.37
C LEU A 60 -2.56 5.00 11.84
N ARG A 61 -3.79 5.00 11.32
CA ARG A 61 -4.07 5.02 9.87
C ARG A 61 -3.61 6.33 9.24
N PHE A 62 -3.93 7.45 9.86
CA PHE A 62 -3.49 8.77 9.41
C PHE A 62 -1.96 8.88 9.44
N LEU A 63 -1.33 8.43 10.52
CA LEU A 63 0.12 8.37 10.65
C LEU A 63 0.74 7.50 9.56
N ASN A 64 0.17 6.32 9.29
CA ASN A 64 0.59 5.45 8.20
C ASN A 64 0.55 6.19 6.85
N SER A 65 -0.54 6.91 6.54
CA SER A 65 -0.59 7.73 5.32
C SER A 65 0.53 8.77 5.27
N LEU A 66 0.80 9.48 6.37
CA LEU A 66 1.85 10.51 6.40
C LEU A 66 3.26 9.96 6.22
N VAL A 67 3.57 8.81 6.83
CA VAL A 67 4.94 8.26 6.80
C VAL A 67 5.29 7.60 5.47
N PHE A 68 4.29 7.18 4.68
CA PHE A 68 4.50 6.64 3.32
C PHE A 68 4.29 7.67 2.21
N ASP A 69 3.82 8.88 2.54
CA ASP A 69 3.69 9.94 1.56
C ASP A 69 5.06 10.57 1.26
N ALA A 70 5.47 10.48 -0.01
CA ALA A 70 6.73 11.01 -0.52
C ALA A 70 6.75 12.55 -0.60
N ARG A 71 5.60 13.21 -0.51
CA ARG A 71 5.50 14.68 -0.60
C ARG A 71 6.13 15.34 0.63
N GLY A 72 6.80 16.46 0.36
CA GLY A 72 7.50 17.25 1.38
C GLY A 72 6.60 18.21 2.15
N GLY A 73 5.35 18.41 1.74
CA GLY A 73 4.40 19.25 2.46
C GLY A 73 2.94 19.05 2.05
N TYR A 74 2.04 19.55 2.89
CA TYR A 74 0.59 19.32 2.82
C TYR A 74 -0.18 20.61 3.04
N SER A 75 -1.26 20.83 2.31
CA SER A 75 -2.27 21.84 2.66
C SER A 75 -3.12 21.38 3.85
N LEU A 76 -3.86 22.32 4.48
CA LEU A 76 -4.82 21.98 5.53
C LEU A 76 -5.93 21.06 4.98
N GLU A 77 -6.40 21.34 3.77
CA GLU A 77 -7.44 20.59 3.07
C GLU A 77 -7.03 19.14 2.89
N GLU A 78 -5.80 18.89 2.41
CA GLU A 78 -5.26 17.54 2.25
C GLU A 78 -5.11 16.80 3.57
N LEU A 79 -4.62 17.45 4.63
CA LEU A 79 -4.55 16.83 5.95
C LEU A 79 -5.94 16.48 6.48
N THR A 80 -6.89 17.41 6.39
CA THR A 80 -8.26 17.15 6.85
C THR A 80 -8.97 16.08 6.04
N ALA A 81 -8.72 16.00 4.73
CA ALA A 81 -9.23 14.92 3.88
C ALA A 81 -8.62 13.57 4.27
N THR A 82 -7.31 13.51 4.49
CA THR A 82 -6.63 12.28 4.93
C THR A 82 -7.11 11.82 6.31
N ILE A 83 -7.33 12.74 7.25
CA ILE A 83 -7.87 12.43 8.58
C ILE A 83 -9.31 11.91 8.47
N ARG A 84 -10.17 12.60 7.70
CA ARG A 84 -11.54 12.17 7.46
C ARG A 84 -11.57 10.77 6.91
N HIS A 85 -10.79 10.54 5.85
CA HIS A 85 -10.61 9.23 5.27
C HIS A 85 -10.24 8.27 6.39
N ALA A 86 -9.10 8.42 7.08
CA ALA A 86 -8.64 7.55 8.17
C ALA A 86 -9.70 7.23 9.27
N SER A 87 -10.60 8.17 9.56
CA SER A 87 -11.66 8.06 10.59
C SER A 87 -13.00 7.45 10.15
N GLU A 88 -13.28 7.31 8.85
CA GLU A 88 -14.62 6.95 8.32
C GLU A 88 -15.24 5.65 8.89
N GLU A 89 -14.44 4.71 9.39
CA GLU A 89 -14.94 3.46 9.98
C GLU A 89 -15.17 3.53 11.49
N GLU A 90 -14.58 4.48 12.22
CA GLU A 90 -14.85 4.66 13.65
C GLU A 90 -16.23 5.25 13.93
N VAL A 91 -16.96 5.65 12.87
CA VAL A 91 -18.38 6.01 12.96
C VAL A 91 -19.24 4.74 13.06
N VAL A 92 -18.89 3.83 13.97
CA VAL A 92 -19.79 2.76 14.41
C VAL A 92 -20.81 3.39 15.35
N VAL A 93 -22.06 3.34 14.92
CA VAL A 93 -23.25 3.74 15.67
C VAL A 93 -23.31 2.94 16.99
N GLU A 94 -22.92 3.55 18.11
CA GLU A 94 -23.32 3.02 19.41
C GLU A 94 -24.74 3.46 19.77
N LYS A 95 -25.57 2.43 19.94
CA LYS A 95 -26.90 2.45 20.54
C LYS A 95 -26.84 3.12 21.93
N LYS A 96 -27.02 4.45 21.98
CA LYS A 96 -27.70 5.25 23.04
C LYS A 96 -27.32 6.73 22.95
N GLY A 97 -27.87 7.43 21.94
CA GLY A 97 -28.37 8.81 22.06
C GLY A 97 -27.50 9.93 22.63
N LYS A 98 -26.19 9.78 22.81
CA LYS A 98 -25.28 10.89 23.15
C LYS A 98 -24.11 10.89 22.17
N PRO A 99 -23.89 11.97 21.40
CA PRO A 99 -22.72 12.05 20.55
C PRO A 99 -21.48 12.10 21.44
N ILE A 100 -20.59 11.11 21.30
CA ILE A 100 -19.20 11.29 21.71
C ILE A 100 -18.71 12.48 20.88
N LYS A 101 -18.15 13.51 21.54
CA LYS A 101 -17.45 14.58 20.83
C LYS A 101 -16.24 13.96 20.15
N THR A 102 -16.43 13.50 18.92
CA THR A 102 -15.33 13.17 18.03
C THR A 102 -14.63 14.49 17.71
N GLU A 103 -13.32 14.52 17.96
CA GLU A 103 -12.47 15.65 17.63
C GLU A 103 -12.63 15.96 16.13
N SER A 104 -12.81 17.23 15.79
CA SER A 104 -12.91 17.63 14.38
C SER A 104 -11.56 17.45 13.67
N PRO A 105 -11.52 17.17 12.36
CA PRO A 105 -10.26 17.01 11.63
C PRO A 105 -9.29 18.18 11.78
N ARG A 106 -9.79 19.41 11.96
CA ARG A 106 -8.96 20.60 12.20
C ARG A 106 -8.35 20.61 13.61
N GLU A 107 -9.09 20.17 14.62
CA GLU A 107 -8.57 20.00 15.98
C GLU A 107 -7.50 18.90 16.01
N THR A 108 -7.70 17.80 15.27
CA THR A 108 -6.69 16.75 15.10
C THR A 108 -5.41 17.30 14.48
N VAL A 109 -5.48 18.08 13.39
CA VAL A 109 -4.29 18.77 12.83
C VAL A 109 -3.62 19.67 13.90
N ALA A 110 -4.41 20.42 14.66
CA ALA A 110 -3.88 21.26 15.73
C ALA A 110 -3.24 20.43 16.86
N ARG A 111 -3.73 19.23 17.18
CA ARG A 111 -3.11 18.29 18.13
C ARG A 111 -1.76 17.82 17.60
N TYR A 112 -1.67 17.35 16.36
CA TYR A 112 -0.40 16.92 15.75
C TYR A 112 0.63 18.05 15.62
N ARG A 113 0.18 19.31 15.47
CA ARG A 113 1.05 20.48 15.54
C ARG A 113 1.54 20.74 16.97
N ARG A 114 0.65 20.64 17.97
CA ARG A 114 1.01 20.79 19.39
C ARG A 114 1.95 19.69 19.87
N SER A 115 1.85 18.48 19.33
CA SER A 115 2.78 17.39 19.63
C SER A 115 4.13 17.52 18.91
N GLY A 116 4.30 18.50 18.01
CA GLY A 116 5.55 18.66 17.26
C GLY A 116 5.79 17.54 16.24
N TRP A 117 4.72 16.92 15.73
CA TRP A 117 4.80 15.96 14.61
C TRP A 117 4.52 16.65 13.27
N LEU A 118 3.78 17.75 13.30
CA LEU A 118 3.54 18.65 12.17
C LEU A 118 4.10 20.05 12.43
N PHE A 119 4.74 20.63 11.43
CA PHE A 119 5.28 21.99 11.44
C PHE A 119 4.73 22.78 10.25
N ASN A 120 4.59 24.09 10.41
CA ASN A 120 4.32 24.95 9.25
C ASN A 120 5.62 25.13 8.44
N GLY A 121 5.49 25.34 7.14
CA GLY A 121 6.61 25.81 6.33
C GLY A 121 7.07 27.20 6.80
N PHE A 122 8.35 27.48 6.59
CA PHE A 122 9.02 28.67 7.11
C PHE A 122 9.38 29.67 6.00
N THR A 123 9.26 29.29 4.73
CA THR A 123 9.47 30.22 3.60
C THR A 123 8.17 30.94 3.24
N HIS A 124 8.26 32.09 2.58
CA HIS A 124 7.07 32.82 2.13
C HIS A 124 6.16 31.98 1.22
N SER A 125 6.75 31.07 0.44
CA SER A 125 6.02 30.13 -0.43
C SER A 125 5.44 28.92 0.29
N THR A 126 5.95 28.55 1.48
CA THR A 126 5.53 27.35 2.21
C THR A 126 4.81 27.65 3.53
N LYS A 127 4.62 28.91 3.89
CA LYS A 127 3.99 29.32 5.17
C LYS A 127 2.58 28.77 5.41
N TYR A 128 1.89 28.34 4.36
CA TYR A 128 0.55 27.74 4.42
C TYR A 128 0.56 26.22 4.22
N THR A 129 1.73 25.61 4.11
CA THR A 129 1.88 24.15 4.04
C THR A 129 2.41 23.61 5.36
N PHE A 130 2.02 22.38 5.67
CA PHE A 130 2.47 21.60 6.80
C PHE A 130 3.53 20.61 6.36
N GLN A 131 4.49 20.32 7.22
CA GLN A 131 5.58 19.38 6.96
C GLN A 131 5.75 18.45 8.16
N VAL A 132 6.11 17.19 7.89
CA VAL A 132 6.52 16.21 8.89
C VAL A 132 8.04 16.05 8.81
N PRO A 133 8.78 16.14 9.93
CA PRO A 133 10.23 15.91 9.91
C PRO A 133 10.59 14.53 9.35
N SER A 134 11.62 14.48 8.51
CA SER A 134 12.01 13.24 7.82
C SER A 134 12.45 12.17 8.80
N ASP A 135 13.30 12.50 9.75
CA ASP A 135 13.75 11.62 10.83
C ASP A 135 12.57 11.11 11.70
N LEU A 136 11.55 11.94 11.97
CA LEU A 136 10.35 11.46 12.63
C LEU A 136 9.59 10.43 11.79
N LYS A 137 9.42 10.65 10.46
CA LYS A 137 8.79 9.63 9.59
C LYS A 137 9.51 8.28 9.68
N HIS A 138 10.84 8.28 9.73
CA HIS A 138 11.63 7.06 9.90
C HIS A 138 11.37 6.40 11.26
N ARG A 139 11.46 7.17 12.35
CA ARG A 139 11.23 6.65 13.69
C ARG A 139 9.81 6.11 13.89
N PHE A 140 8.80 6.76 13.32
CA PHE A 140 7.43 6.23 13.31
C PHE A 140 7.38 4.87 12.63
N ARG A 141 8.06 4.71 11.48
CA ARG A 141 8.10 3.42 10.80
C ARG A 141 8.84 2.36 11.62
N ASP A 142 9.95 2.72 12.26
CA ASP A 142 10.72 1.77 13.08
C ASP A 142 9.89 1.24 14.25
N VAL A 143 9.22 2.13 14.98
CA VAL A 143 8.38 1.74 16.13
C VAL A 143 7.13 0.99 15.70
N LEU A 144 6.42 1.47 14.67
CA LEU A 144 5.26 0.73 14.13
C LEU A 144 5.69 -0.64 13.61
N GLY A 145 6.82 -0.72 12.91
CA GLY A 145 7.36 -1.97 12.39
C GLY A 145 7.69 -2.98 13.48
N ALA A 146 8.28 -2.53 14.61
CA ALA A 146 8.52 -3.38 15.77
C ALA A 146 7.20 -3.88 16.38
N LYS A 147 6.24 -2.97 16.62
CA LYS A 147 4.92 -3.33 17.16
C LYS A 147 4.18 -4.34 16.29
N LEU A 148 4.26 -4.20 14.97
CA LEU A 148 3.63 -5.11 14.02
C LEU A 148 4.27 -6.51 14.02
N GLN A 149 5.58 -6.58 14.26
CA GLN A 149 6.34 -7.83 14.37
C GLN A 149 6.10 -8.56 15.68
N ASP A 150 5.92 -7.85 16.79
CA ASP A 150 5.72 -8.44 18.12
C ASP A 150 4.49 -9.35 18.21
N ALA A 151 3.46 -9.10 17.39
CA ALA A 151 2.23 -9.90 17.34
C ALA A 151 2.30 -11.07 16.35
N LEU A 152 3.41 -11.26 15.63
CA LEU A 152 3.51 -12.31 14.62
C LEU A 152 3.78 -13.68 15.22
N GLN A 153 3.10 -14.68 14.67
CA GLN A 153 3.40 -16.07 14.93
C GLN A 153 4.33 -16.60 13.85
N HIS A 154 5.57 -16.88 14.24
CA HIS A 154 6.56 -17.50 13.37
C HIS A 154 6.31 -19.00 13.22
N SER A 155 6.65 -19.53 12.05
CA SER A 155 6.58 -20.95 11.73
C SER A 155 7.94 -21.42 11.20
N PRO A 156 8.32 -22.69 11.40
CA PRO A 156 9.37 -23.30 10.58
C PRO A 156 8.97 -23.28 9.10
N GLU A 157 9.97 -23.49 8.24
CA GLU A 157 9.74 -23.66 6.80
C GLU A 157 8.80 -24.85 6.54
N PRO A 158 7.72 -24.64 5.77
CA PRO A 158 6.78 -25.70 5.46
C PRO A 158 7.41 -26.75 4.53
N THR A 159 6.87 -27.97 4.56
CA THR A 159 7.35 -29.10 3.74
C THR A 159 7.19 -28.84 2.23
N ALA A 160 6.13 -28.13 1.86
CA ALA A 160 5.88 -27.68 0.50
C ALA A 160 5.33 -26.25 0.51
N TYR A 161 5.78 -25.46 -0.46
CA TYR A 161 5.27 -24.11 -0.70
C TYR A 161 5.19 -23.81 -2.19
N ARG A 162 4.29 -22.90 -2.53
CA ARG A 162 4.12 -22.34 -3.87
C ARG A 162 5.00 -21.11 -4.02
N ASP A 163 5.76 -21.10 -5.12
CA ASP A 163 6.62 -20.00 -5.54
C ASP A 163 6.39 -19.77 -7.04
N GLU A 164 6.03 -18.54 -7.43
CA GLU A 164 5.74 -18.18 -8.82
C GLU A 164 6.76 -17.19 -9.42
N GLN A 165 7.96 -17.11 -8.83
CA GLN A 165 9.01 -16.22 -9.31
C GLN A 165 9.24 -16.36 -10.84
N GLY A 166 9.16 -15.23 -11.54
CA GLY A 166 9.36 -15.13 -12.98
C GLY A 166 8.20 -15.63 -13.85
N LEU A 167 7.20 -16.33 -13.30
CA LEU A 167 6.11 -16.89 -14.10
C LEU A 167 5.21 -15.81 -14.69
N VAL A 168 5.03 -14.67 -14.03
CA VAL A 168 4.21 -13.55 -14.54
C VAL A 168 4.77 -12.95 -15.83
N SER A 169 6.11 -12.85 -15.96
CA SER A 169 6.76 -12.36 -17.17
C SER A 169 6.66 -13.37 -18.30
N THR A 170 6.82 -14.66 -18.00
CA THR A 170 6.71 -15.72 -19.00
C THR A 170 5.27 -15.85 -19.51
N ASP A 171 4.28 -15.77 -18.61
CA ASP A 171 2.87 -15.83 -18.95
C ASP A 171 2.39 -14.60 -19.73
N MET A 172 2.99 -13.43 -19.51
CA MET A 172 2.78 -12.27 -20.37
C MET A 172 3.22 -12.55 -21.81
N LEU A 173 4.40 -13.17 -22.01
CA LEU A 173 4.86 -13.55 -23.35
C LEU A 173 3.95 -14.60 -24.01
N LEU A 174 3.46 -15.56 -23.22
CA LEU A 174 2.50 -16.56 -23.71
C LEU A 174 1.17 -15.93 -24.12
N LEU A 175 0.66 -14.95 -23.36
CA LEU A 175 -0.50 -14.16 -23.74
C LEU A 175 -0.29 -13.46 -25.10
N LEU A 176 0.82 -12.74 -25.28
CA LEU A 176 1.07 -12.03 -26.53
C LEU A 176 1.19 -12.99 -27.74
N LYS A 177 1.89 -14.12 -27.57
CA LYS A 177 2.00 -15.16 -28.60
C LYS A 177 0.66 -15.83 -28.90
N PHE A 178 -0.17 -16.05 -27.88
CA PHE A 178 -1.51 -16.59 -28.05
C PHE A 178 -2.37 -15.65 -28.91
N VAL A 179 -2.33 -14.34 -28.63
CA VAL A 179 -3.04 -13.32 -29.42
C VAL A 179 -2.49 -13.20 -30.85
N GLU A 180 -1.19 -13.41 -31.06
CA GLU A 180 -0.59 -13.42 -32.41
C GLU A 180 -1.06 -14.62 -33.25
N GLY A 181 -1.12 -15.81 -32.62
CA GLY A 181 -1.40 -17.06 -33.31
C GLY A 181 -2.89 -17.40 -33.48
N HIS A 182 -3.82 -16.64 -32.89
CA HIS A 182 -5.24 -16.97 -32.88
C HIS A 182 -6.11 -15.80 -33.33
N GLU A 183 -7.16 -16.10 -34.10
CA GLU A 183 -8.25 -15.15 -34.33
C GLU A 183 -9.19 -15.16 -33.13
N ILE A 184 -8.99 -14.22 -32.20
CA ILE A 184 -9.75 -14.13 -30.96
C ILE A 184 -10.93 -13.19 -31.14
N GLU A 185 -12.14 -13.72 -31.06
CA GLU A 185 -13.36 -12.92 -31.07
C GLU A 185 -13.70 -12.36 -29.69
N LEU A 186 -14.19 -11.12 -29.69
CA LEU A 186 -14.67 -10.39 -28.52
C LEU A 186 -16.20 -10.34 -28.51
N ASN A 187 -16.77 -10.32 -27.31
CA ASN A 187 -18.18 -10.01 -27.09
C ASN A 187 -18.43 -8.50 -27.31
N ALA A 188 -19.71 -8.09 -27.20
CA ALA A 188 -20.10 -6.69 -27.39
C ALA A 188 -19.48 -5.72 -26.36
N GLU A 189 -19.01 -6.25 -25.22
CA GLU A 189 -18.36 -5.49 -24.15
C GLU A 189 -16.83 -5.43 -24.30
N GLY A 190 -16.27 -6.06 -25.34
CA GLY A 190 -14.83 -6.03 -25.62
C GLY A 190 -14.02 -7.15 -24.95
N PHE A 191 -14.67 -8.20 -24.42
CA PHE A 191 -14.00 -9.29 -23.72
C PHE A 191 -14.05 -10.62 -24.50
N MET A 192 -13.06 -11.47 -24.28
CA MET A 192 -12.95 -12.76 -24.94
C MET A 192 -14.12 -13.66 -24.57
N TYR A 193 -14.68 -14.37 -25.54
CA TYR A 193 -15.64 -15.44 -25.25
C TYR A 193 -14.99 -16.54 -24.40
N ARG A 194 -15.82 -17.22 -23.59
CA ARG A 194 -15.39 -18.25 -22.64
C ARG A 194 -14.47 -19.32 -23.25
N ARG A 195 -14.69 -19.71 -24.52
CA ARG A 195 -13.83 -20.67 -25.23
C ARG A 195 -12.37 -20.22 -25.32
N TYR A 196 -12.15 -18.94 -25.64
CA TYR A 196 -10.82 -18.36 -25.75
C TYR A 196 -10.21 -18.13 -24.38
N GLN A 197 -11.02 -17.75 -23.38
CA GLN A 197 -10.55 -17.68 -22.00
C GLN A 197 -10.04 -19.05 -21.51
N GLN A 198 -10.76 -20.14 -21.80
CA GLN A 198 -10.34 -21.50 -21.44
C GLN A 198 -9.03 -21.89 -22.14
N GLN A 199 -8.94 -21.67 -23.45
CA GLN A 199 -7.72 -21.95 -24.22
C GLN A 199 -6.53 -21.15 -23.70
N MET A 200 -6.73 -19.85 -23.42
CA MET A 200 -5.72 -18.99 -22.84
C MET A 200 -5.26 -19.52 -21.47
N MET A 201 -6.19 -19.84 -20.57
CA MET A 201 -5.86 -20.39 -19.25
C MET A 201 -5.11 -21.72 -19.29
N SER A 202 -5.38 -22.56 -20.29
CA SER A 202 -4.65 -23.82 -20.52
C SER A 202 -3.24 -23.62 -21.06
N SER A 203 -2.93 -22.45 -21.63
CA SER A 203 -1.60 -22.13 -22.14
C SER A 203 -0.67 -21.51 -21.09
N LEU A 204 -1.22 -20.92 -20.03
CA LEU A 204 -0.45 -20.27 -18.97
C LEU A 204 0.17 -21.29 -18.00
N HIS A 205 1.30 -20.93 -17.40
CA HIS A 205 1.91 -21.70 -16.31
C HIS A 205 1.01 -21.73 -15.07
N ILE A 206 0.32 -20.62 -14.79
CA ILE A 206 -0.62 -20.52 -13.69
C ILE A 206 -2.04 -20.40 -14.23
N THR A 207 -2.79 -21.49 -14.06
CA THR A 207 -4.21 -21.57 -14.40
C THR A 207 -5.07 -21.04 -13.26
N GLU A 208 -5.98 -20.12 -13.55
CA GLU A 208 -7.01 -19.67 -12.62
C GLU A 208 -8.39 -20.18 -13.06
N PRO A 209 -9.30 -20.49 -12.10
CA PRO A 209 -10.67 -20.83 -12.44
C PRO A 209 -11.36 -19.63 -13.08
N LEU A 210 -12.01 -19.85 -14.23
CA LEU A 210 -12.78 -18.80 -14.89
C LEU A 210 -13.92 -18.29 -14.00
N ILE A 211 -14.25 -17.01 -14.14
CA ILE A 211 -15.36 -16.40 -13.43
C ILE A 211 -16.65 -17.14 -13.77
N SER A 212 -17.43 -17.44 -12.74
CA SER A 212 -18.74 -18.06 -12.85
C SER A 212 -19.78 -17.02 -13.22
N LYS A 213 -20.76 -17.40 -14.06
CA LYS A 213 -21.85 -16.48 -14.43
C LYS A 213 -22.58 -16.01 -13.16
N GLY A 214 -22.72 -14.69 -13.01
CA GLY A 214 -23.39 -14.07 -11.86
C GLY A 214 -22.51 -13.81 -10.64
N ALA A 215 -21.21 -14.13 -10.69
CA ALA A 215 -20.27 -13.68 -9.67
C ALA A 215 -20.04 -12.16 -9.81
N TRP A 216 -20.66 -11.39 -8.94
CA TRP A 216 -20.47 -9.94 -8.89
C TRP A 216 -19.05 -9.62 -8.42
N ARG A 217 -18.27 -8.95 -9.28
CA ARG A 217 -16.92 -8.47 -8.96
C ARG A 217 -16.84 -6.98 -9.26
N PHE A 218 -16.12 -6.25 -8.43
CA PHE A 218 -15.97 -4.81 -8.60
C PHE A 218 -14.52 -4.38 -8.37
N GLY A 219 -14.03 -3.48 -9.23
CA GLY A 219 -13.09 -2.44 -8.83
C GLY A 219 -11.62 -2.81 -8.63
N TYR A 220 -11.06 -3.76 -9.38
CA TYR A 220 -9.61 -4.03 -9.37
C TYR A 220 -9.01 -4.04 -10.78
N GLY A 221 -9.25 -2.96 -11.52
CA GLY A 221 -8.87 -2.83 -12.92
C GLY A 221 -10.03 -2.98 -13.88
N ARG A 222 -9.75 -2.85 -15.17
CA ARG A 222 -10.76 -2.74 -16.22
C ARG A 222 -11.39 -4.10 -16.52
N SER A 223 -10.59 -5.15 -16.58
CA SER A 223 -11.06 -6.48 -16.97
C SER A 223 -11.39 -7.42 -15.81
N CYS A 224 -11.41 -6.91 -14.57
CA CYS A 224 -11.59 -7.71 -13.36
C CYS A 224 -12.98 -8.39 -13.25
N THR A 225 -13.99 -7.88 -13.96
CA THR A 225 -15.34 -8.45 -14.02
C THR A 225 -15.40 -9.71 -14.89
N GLU A 226 -14.54 -9.80 -15.90
CA GLU A 226 -14.59 -10.86 -16.92
C GLU A 226 -13.43 -11.87 -16.81
N TYR A 227 -12.31 -11.46 -16.22
CA TYR A 227 -11.13 -12.29 -16.08
C TYR A 227 -10.72 -12.52 -14.61
N PRO A 228 -10.17 -13.71 -14.27
CA PRO A 228 -9.54 -13.96 -12.97
C PRO A 228 -8.40 -12.98 -12.67
N ASP A 229 -7.98 -12.86 -11.41
CA ASP A 229 -7.21 -11.69 -10.94
C ASP A 229 -5.84 -11.54 -11.60
N ARG A 230 -5.09 -12.64 -11.70
CA ARG A 230 -3.78 -12.59 -12.34
C ARG A 230 -3.94 -12.41 -13.85
N PHE A 231 -4.89 -13.09 -14.48
CA PHE A 231 -5.13 -12.89 -15.90
C PHE A 231 -5.61 -11.48 -16.26
N ALA A 232 -6.52 -10.90 -15.46
CA ALA A 232 -6.99 -9.53 -15.62
C ALA A 232 -5.82 -8.53 -15.53
N LEU A 233 -4.90 -8.72 -14.57
CA LEU A 233 -3.71 -7.90 -14.46
C LEU A 233 -2.83 -7.97 -15.72
N LEU A 234 -2.59 -9.19 -16.25
CA LEU A 234 -1.81 -9.38 -17.48
C LEU A 234 -2.49 -8.73 -18.68
N TYR A 235 -3.81 -8.91 -18.82
CA TYR A 235 -4.59 -8.33 -19.90
C TYR A 235 -4.57 -6.80 -19.87
N ASP A 236 -4.86 -6.22 -18.71
CA ASP A 236 -4.88 -4.76 -18.52
C ASP A 236 -3.47 -4.16 -18.70
N TYR A 237 -2.43 -4.84 -18.26
CA TYR A 237 -1.04 -4.41 -18.49
C TYR A 237 -0.68 -4.43 -19.98
N ALA A 238 -0.99 -5.52 -20.69
CA ALA A 238 -0.73 -5.63 -22.12
C ALA A 238 -1.50 -4.56 -22.93
N TYR A 239 -2.74 -4.28 -22.54
CA TYR A 239 -3.54 -3.22 -23.13
C TYR A 239 -2.95 -1.83 -22.84
N ALA A 240 -2.58 -1.55 -21.58
CA ALA A 240 -1.98 -0.27 -21.20
C ALA A 240 -0.62 -0.02 -21.87
N ARG A 241 0.16 -1.07 -22.12
CA ARG A 241 1.39 -1.03 -22.92
C ARG A 241 1.16 -0.94 -24.42
N GLN A 242 -0.11 -0.93 -24.85
CA GLN A 242 -0.53 -0.96 -26.24
C GLN A 242 0.06 -2.15 -27.00
N TRP A 243 0.31 -3.28 -26.34
CA TRP A 243 0.77 -4.51 -27.01
C TRP A 243 -0.39 -5.25 -27.67
N ILE A 244 -1.56 -5.20 -27.05
CA ILE A 244 -2.82 -5.71 -27.60
C ILE A 244 -3.80 -4.55 -27.82
N ARG A 245 -4.75 -4.74 -28.73
CA ARG A 245 -5.86 -3.80 -28.94
C ARG A 245 -7.16 -4.55 -29.23
N GLU A 246 -8.26 -4.00 -28.73
CA GLU A 246 -9.63 -4.43 -29.01
C GLU A 246 -10.09 -3.68 -30.28
N SER A 247 -10.08 -4.36 -31.42
CA SER A 247 -10.35 -3.75 -32.74
C SER A 247 -11.65 -4.30 -33.32
N GLY A 248 -12.75 -3.58 -33.10
CA GLY A 248 -14.08 -4.07 -33.46
C GLY A 248 -14.44 -5.30 -32.62
N SER A 249 -14.80 -6.41 -33.27
CA SER A 249 -15.15 -7.66 -32.60
C SER A 249 -13.97 -8.62 -32.41
N ARG A 250 -12.73 -8.14 -32.51
CA ARG A 250 -11.52 -8.97 -32.43
C ARG A 250 -10.47 -8.39 -31.50
N LEU A 251 -9.80 -9.26 -30.75
CA LEU A 251 -8.56 -8.94 -30.04
C LEU A 251 -7.39 -9.20 -30.98
N VAL A 252 -6.54 -8.20 -31.18
CA VAL A 252 -5.38 -8.35 -32.06
C VAL A 252 -4.12 -7.82 -31.41
N LEU A 253 -2.99 -8.40 -31.79
CA LEU A 253 -1.67 -7.87 -31.46
C LEU A 253 -1.45 -6.58 -32.25
N SER A 254 -1.07 -5.51 -31.56
CA SER A 254 -0.74 -4.23 -32.18
C SER A 254 0.62 -4.29 -32.89
N ASP A 255 0.96 -3.26 -33.66
CA ASP A 255 2.29 -3.16 -34.28
C ASP A 255 3.40 -3.08 -33.21
N ARG A 256 3.14 -2.36 -32.10
CA ARG A 256 4.06 -2.30 -30.94
C ARG A 256 4.22 -3.67 -30.26
N GLY A 257 3.13 -4.44 -30.15
CA GLY A 257 3.17 -5.80 -29.61
C GLY A 257 3.98 -6.75 -30.49
N ARG A 258 3.79 -6.68 -31.82
CA ARG A 258 4.58 -7.46 -32.80
C ARG A 258 6.06 -7.11 -32.75
N GLN A 259 6.38 -5.82 -32.73
CA GLN A 259 7.77 -5.36 -32.59
C GLN A 259 8.39 -5.88 -31.29
N PHE A 260 7.67 -5.76 -30.17
CA PHE A 260 8.15 -6.24 -28.88
C PHE A 260 8.47 -7.75 -28.89
N LEU A 261 7.60 -8.57 -29.50
CA LEU A 261 7.84 -10.00 -29.66
C LEU A 261 9.00 -10.30 -30.62
N GLY A 262 9.09 -9.60 -31.75
CA GLY A 262 10.11 -9.80 -32.77
C GLY A 262 11.53 -9.46 -32.29
N GLU A 263 11.67 -8.46 -31.42
CA GLU A 263 12.95 -8.06 -30.82
C GLU A 263 13.43 -9.01 -29.70
N GLY A 264 12.58 -9.94 -29.23
CA GLY A 264 12.92 -10.84 -28.14
C GLY A 264 13.04 -10.13 -26.78
N ASN A 265 12.37 -8.99 -26.63
CA ASN A 265 12.42 -8.19 -25.42
C ASN A 265 11.89 -8.95 -24.19
N GLN A 266 12.48 -8.67 -23.03
CA GLN A 266 12.07 -9.26 -21.77
C GLN A 266 11.00 -8.42 -21.07
N VAL A 267 10.00 -9.08 -20.50
CA VAL A 267 8.96 -8.43 -19.71
C VAL A 267 9.48 -8.18 -18.30
N SER A 268 9.52 -6.91 -17.87
CA SER A 268 9.96 -6.57 -16.52
C SER A 268 8.88 -6.84 -15.47
N VAL A 269 9.15 -7.78 -14.56
CA VAL A 269 8.28 -8.08 -13.41
C VAL A 269 8.04 -6.84 -12.54
N ILE A 270 9.07 -6.01 -12.34
CA ILE A 270 8.96 -4.77 -11.54
C ILE A 270 8.00 -3.76 -12.18
N GLN A 271 7.96 -3.68 -13.52
CA GLN A 271 7.01 -2.81 -14.21
C GLN A 271 5.57 -3.31 -14.05
N ILE A 272 5.34 -4.63 -14.10
CA ILE A 272 4.02 -5.21 -13.81
C ILE A 272 3.62 -4.97 -12.35
N PHE A 273 4.53 -5.16 -11.40
CA PHE A 273 4.29 -4.86 -9.98
C PHE A 273 3.90 -3.40 -9.75
N ARG A 274 4.61 -2.44 -10.34
CA ARG A 274 4.26 -1.01 -10.25
C ARG A 274 2.91 -0.71 -10.90
N PHE A 275 2.61 -1.35 -12.02
CA PHE A 275 1.30 -1.23 -12.66
C PHE A 275 0.18 -1.77 -11.76
N TRP A 276 0.37 -2.93 -11.12
CA TRP A 276 -0.58 -3.48 -10.15
C TRP A 276 -0.83 -2.52 -8.98
N LEU A 277 0.22 -1.95 -8.38
CA LEU A 277 0.08 -0.95 -7.31
C LEU A 277 -0.80 0.23 -7.75
N ARG A 278 -0.59 0.75 -8.96
CA ARG A 278 -1.40 1.85 -9.51
C ARG A 278 -2.84 1.42 -9.78
N LEU A 279 -3.02 0.27 -10.42
CA LEU A 279 -4.31 -0.26 -10.81
C LEU A 279 -5.22 -0.47 -9.59
N TYR A 280 -4.64 -0.97 -8.48
CA TYR A 280 -5.38 -1.31 -7.27
C TYR A 280 -5.48 -0.14 -6.29
N LYS A 281 -4.75 0.97 -6.49
CA LYS A 281 -4.73 2.15 -5.60
C LYS A 281 -6.13 2.71 -5.33
N GLY A 282 -7.03 2.69 -6.32
CA GLY A 282 -8.40 3.18 -6.13
C GLY A 282 -9.20 2.37 -5.11
N ALA A 283 -8.97 1.06 -5.07
CA ALA A 283 -9.66 0.13 -4.17
C ALA A 283 -8.95 -0.03 -2.81
N VAL A 284 -7.61 0.01 -2.82
CA VAL A 284 -6.76 -0.12 -1.65
C VAL A 284 -5.80 1.06 -1.62
N PRO A 285 -6.22 2.24 -1.12
CA PRO A 285 -5.43 3.47 -1.20
C PRO A 285 -4.06 3.38 -0.55
N ASN A 286 -3.92 2.53 0.47
CA ASN A 286 -2.68 2.34 1.23
C ASN A 286 -1.88 1.10 0.79
N LEU A 287 -2.15 0.55 -0.40
CA LEU A 287 -1.53 -0.69 -0.88
C LEU A 287 0.00 -0.69 -0.80
N SER A 288 0.66 0.39 -1.21
CA SER A 288 2.13 0.51 -1.12
C SER A 288 2.64 0.35 0.31
N SER A 289 1.95 0.95 1.29
CA SER A 289 2.31 0.80 2.72
C SER A 289 2.05 -0.62 3.22
N LEU A 290 0.97 -1.27 2.78
CA LEU A 290 0.69 -2.66 3.13
C LEU A 290 1.79 -3.59 2.62
N VAL A 291 2.21 -3.44 1.36
CA VAL A 291 3.31 -4.24 0.80
C VAL A 291 4.60 -4.03 1.58
N TYR A 292 4.93 -2.79 1.93
CA TYR A 292 6.08 -2.52 2.80
C TYR A 292 5.96 -3.21 4.16
N TRP A 293 4.81 -3.13 4.82
CA TRP A 293 4.63 -3.76 6.13
C TRP A 293 4.68 -5.28 6.07
N ILE A 294 4.07 -5.88 5.04
CA ILE A 294 4.20 -7.31 4.77
C ILE A 294 5.68 -7.68 4.57
N SER A 295 6.46 -6.82 3.88
CA SER A 295 7.90 -7.06 3.71
C SER A 295 8.70 -7.00 5.01
N GLN A 296 8.28 -6.19 5.97
CA GLN A 296 8.91 -6.15 7.29
C GLN A 296 8.51 -7.34 8.15
N CYS A 297 7.26 -7.77 8.07
CA CYS A 297 6.69 -8.85 8.89
C CYS A 297 7.07 -10.24 8.39
N ALA A 298 7.10 -10.46 7.08
CA ALA A 298 7.26 -11.78 6.47
C ALA A 298 8.66 -12.00 5.87
N LYS A 299 9.72 -11.53 6.53
CA LYS A 299 11.12 -11.86 6.16
C LYS A 299 11.40 -13.36 6.33
N ASP A 300 10.83 -13.91 7.39
CA ASP A 300 10.75 -15.33 7.69
C ASP A 300 9.32 -15.84 7.54
N TRP A 301 9.13 -17.15 7.68
CA TRP A 301 7.81 -17.76 7.60
C TRP A 301 6.95 -17.35 8.80
N VAL A 302 5.81 -16.72 8.50
CA VAL A 302 4.81 -16.28 9.48
C VAL A 302 3.42 -16.74 9.08
N THR A 303 2.52 -16.90 10.04
CA THR A 303 1.13 -17.30 9.73
C THR A 303 0.37 -16.16 9.09
N THR A 304 -0.48 -16.48 8.11
CA THR A 304 -1.40 -15.50 7.50
C THR A 304 -2.36 -14.90 8.52
N ALA A 305 -2.81 -15.71 9.48
CA ALA A 305 -3.70 -15.28 10.57
C ALA A 305 -3.05 -14.19 11.44
N SER A 306 -1.85 -14.42 11.97
CA SER A 306 -1.16 -13.42 12.81
C SER A 306 -0.80 -12.16 12.01
N LEU A 307 -0.46 -12.30 10.73
CA LEU A 307 -0.23 -11.15 9.87
C LEU A 307 -1.50 -10.30 9.69
N TYR A 308 -2.66 -10.93 9.54
CA TYR A 308 -3.93 -10.21 9.48
C TYR A 308 -4.29 -9.57 10.82
N GLU A 309 -4.06 -10.23 11.95
CA GLU A 309 -4.25 -9.62 13.27
C GLU A 309 -3.37 -8.36 13.43
N SER A 310 -2.12 -8.40 12.96
CA SER A 310 -1.19 -7.27 12.98
C SER A 310 -1.58 -6.13 12.02
N LEU A 311 -2.03 -6.43 10.79
CA LEU A 311 -2.19 -5.44 9.71
C LEU A 311 -3.63 -5.16 9.31
N GLY A 312 -4.61 -5.96 9.76
CA GLY A 312 -6.00 -5.90 9.31
C GLY A 312 -6.64 -4.55 9.61
N TRP A 313 -6.22 -3.88 10.68
CA TRP A 313 -6.66 -2.51 11.01
C TRP A 313 -6.25 -1.48 9.96
N LEU A 314 -5.28 -1.74 9.08
CA LEU A 314 -4.94 -0.85 7.95
C LEU A 314 -5.87 -1.02 6.75
N ILE A 315 -6.65 -2.09 6.69
CA ILE A 315 -7.41 -2.46 5.49
C ILE A 315 -8.89 -2.11 5.69
N ARG A 316 -9.46 -1.47 4.66
CA ARG A 316 -10.86 -1.06 4.62
C ARG A 316 -11.66 -1.98 3.72
N PRO A 317 -12.94 -2.25 4.02
CA PRO A 317 -13.78 -2.95 3.07
C PRO A 317 -13.93 -2.10 1.80
N PHE A 318 -14.06 -2.77 0.66
CA PHE A 318 -14.25 -2.12 -0.62
C PHE A 318 -15.33 -2.86 -1.41
N TYR A 319 -16.45 -2.19 -1.65
CA TYR A 319 -17.68 -2.81 -2.14
C TYR A 319 -18.07 -4.05 -1.32
N TYR A 320 -17.86 -5.25 -1.87
CA TYR A 320 -18.21 -6.53 -1.26
C TYR A 320 -17.01 -7.25 -0.64
N ASP A 321 -15.80 -6.76 -0.88
CA ASP A 321 -14.60 -7.36 -0.29
C ASP A 321 -14.45 -6.87 1.15
N THR A 322 -14.38 -7.83 2.07
CA THR A 322 -14.06 -7.57 3.48
C THR A 322 -12.56 -7.29 3.63
N PRO A 323 -12.09 -6.68 4.73
CA PRO A 323 -10.66 -6.48 4.96
C PRO A 323 -9.85 -7.78 4.86
N GLN A 324 -10.40 -8.90 5.34
CA GLN A 324 -9.78 -10.24 5.22
C GLN A 324 -9.66 -10.65 3.74
N THR A 325 -10.75 -10.51 2.98
CA THR A 325 -10.76 -10.85 1.54
C THR A 325 -9.74 -10.02 0.76
N ILE A 326 -9.60 -8.73 1.08
CA ILE A 326 -8.60 -7.85 0.47
C ILE A 326 -7.19 -8.34 0.82
N MET A 327 -6.91 -8.60 2.11
CA MET A 327 -5.61 -9.13 2.53
C MET A 327 -5.25 -10.39 1.76
N ASP A 328 -6.14 -11.39 1.77
CA ASP A 328 -5.83 -12.72 1.25
C ASP A 328 -5.78 -12.75 -0.29
N GLN A 329 -6.81 -12.20 -0.94
CA GLN A 329 -7.01 -12.37 -2.38
C GLN A 329 -6.41 -11.23 -3.19
N ARG A 330 -6.52 -9.98 -2.70
CA ARG A 330 -6.12 -8.79 -3.48
C ARG A 330 -4.69 -8.38 -3.21
N VAL A 331 -4.14 -8.74 -2.05
CA VAL A 331 -2.76 -8.40 -1.65
C VAL A 331 -1.87 -9.65 -1.65
N ILE A 332 -2.07 -10.59 -0.74
CA ILE A 332 -1.17 -11.76 -0.56
C ILE A 332 -1.12 -12.62 -1.83
N ARG A 333 -2.28 -13.04 -2.36
CA ARG A 333 -2.32 -13.85 -3.58
C ARG A 333 -1.72 -13.12 -4.78
N MET A 334 -1.95 -11.82 -4.93
CA MET A 334 -1.35 -11.03 -6.02
C MET A 334 0.16 -10.88 -5.85
N LEU A 335 0.67 -10.67 -4.64
CA LEU A 335 2.11 -10.66 -4.37
C LEU A 335 2.74 -12.02 -4.70
N MET A 336 2.06 -13.13 -4.41
CA MET A 336 2.50 -14.45 -4.84
C MET A 336 2.53 -14.55 -6.37
N HIS A 337 1.46 -14.13 -7.05
CA HIS A 337 1.39 -14.13 -8.53
C HIS A 337 2.46 -13.28 -9.21
N LEU A 338 2.91 -12.22 -8.55
CA LEU A 338 4.00 -11.35 -8.98
C LEU A 338 5.38 -11.92 -8.64
N GLY A 339 5.47 -13.08 -7.96
CA GLY A 339 6.71 -13.69 -7.51
C GLY A 339 7.37 -12.98 -6.32
N MET A 340 6.63 -12.10 -5.62
CA MET A 340 7.12 -11.32 -4.49
C MET A 340 6.99 -12.07 -3.16
N LEU A 341 6.14 -13.10 -3.12
CA LEU A 341 5.76 -13.81 -1.91
C LEU A 341 5.58 -15.30 -2.19
N ARG A 342 5.89 -16.14 -1.20
CA ARG A 342 5.65 -17.58 -1.18
C ARG A 342 4.53 -17.90 -0.21
N ILE A 343 3.71 -18.89 -0.55
CA ILE A 343 2.64 -19.40 0.32
C ILE A 343 2.87 -20.88 0.52
N GLY A 344 2.93 -21.34 1.76
CA GLY A 344 3.01 -22.76 2.10
C GLY A 344 1.97 -23.13 3.15
N GLU A 345 1.86 -24.44 3.40
CA GLU A 345 0.97 -24.99 4.41
C GLU A 345 1.80 -25.67 5.50
N SER A 346 1.55 -25.29 6.75
CA SER A 346 2.13 -25.91 7.94
C SER A 346 1.06 -26.75 8.61
N GLU A 347 1.38 -28.00 8.95
CA GLU A 347 0.46 -28.91 9.66
C GLU A 347 0.02 -28.36 11.02
N GLN A 348 0.87 -27.55 11.66
CA GLN A 348 0.63 -27.01 13.00
C GLN A 348 0.05 -25.60 12.99
N SER A 349 0.43 -24.79 12.01
CA SER A 349 0.18 -23.34 12.02
C SER A 349 -0.72 -22.86 10.86
N GLY A 350 -1.19 -23.78 10.02
CA GLY A 350 -2.00 -23.48 8.84
C GLY A 350 -1.20 -22.79 7.73
N THR A 351 -1.87 -21.91 6.97
CA THR A 351 -1.25 -21.20 5.86
C THR A 351 -0.19 -20.21 6.35
N VAL A 352 1.03 -20.37 5.86
CA VAL A 352 2.20 -19.56 6.19
C VAL A 352 2.74 -18.87 4.95
N ILE A 353 3.33 -17.69 5.13
CA ILE A 353 3.88 -16.89 4.03
C ILE A 353 5.27 -16.37 4.33
N ARG A 354 6.01 -16.11 3.26
CA ARG A 354 7.34 -15.50 3.32
C ARG A 354 7.62 -14.70 2.06
N MET A 355 8.19 -13.52 2.22
CA MET A 355 8.62 -12.67 1.11
C MET A 355 9.84 -13.25 0.41
N THR A 356 9.88 -13.13 -0.92
CA THR A 356 11.04 -13.50 -1.71
C THR A 356 12.08 -12.38 -1.67
N ALA A 357 13.33 -12.67 -2.07
CA ALA A 357 14.36 -11.64 -2.19
C ALA A 357 13.95 -10.52 -3.17
N LEU A 358 13.26 -10.88 -4.25
CA LEU A 358 12.67 -9.91 -5.18
C LEU A 358 11.59 -9.07 -4.51
N GLY A 359 10.70 -9.69 -3.73
CA GLY A 359 9.64 -9.00 -3.00
C GLY A 359 10.18 -7.99 -1.98
N LEU A 360 11.20 -8.38 -1.20
CA LEU A 360 11.86 -7.48 -0.25
C LEU A 360 12.43 -6.25 -0.96
N LYS A 361 13.17 -6.46 -2.06
CA LYS A 361 13.74 -5.36 -2.86
C LYS A 361 12.67 -4.48 -3.51
N ALA A 362 11.58 -5.07 -3.99
CA ALA A 362 10.47 -4.31 -4.60
C ALA A 362 9.72 -3.47 -3.56
N ALA A 363 9.56 -3.99 -2.34
CA ALA A 363 8.87 -3.31 -1.24
C ALA A 363 9.63 -2.07 -0.75
N GLU A 364 10.97 -2.04 -0.82
CA GLU A 364 11.76 -0.83 -0.52
C GLU A 364 11.37 0.35 -1.42
N ALA A 365 11.06 0.08 -2.69
CA ALA A 365 10.63 1.12 -3.61
C ALA A 365 9.28 1.73 -3.21
N CYS A 366 8.44 1.04 -2.43
CA CYS A 366 7.14 1.53 -1.98
C CYS A 366 7.22 2.75 -1.05
N LEU A 367 8.40 3.03 -0.46
CA LEU A 367 8.65 4.25 0.32
C LEU A 367 8.72 5.52 -0.54
N HIS A 368 8.97 5.36 -1.84
CA HIS A 368 9.31 6.46 -2.75
C HIS A 368 8.38 6.55 -3.97
N ILE A 369 7.31 5.75 -4.02
CA ILE A 369 6.32 5.85 -5.09
C ILE A 369 5.51 7.13 -4.86
N GLY A 370 5.95 8.23 -5.46
CA GLY A 370 5.13 9.41 -5.67
C GLY A 370 4.14 9.18 -6.82
N ASP A 371 3.12 10.03 -6.90
CA ASP A 371 2.09 10.01 -7.95
C ASP A 371 2.60 10.40 -9.35
N SER A 372 3.91 10.35 -9.61
CA SER A 372 4.48 10.74 -10.90
C SER A 372 4.04 9.79 -12.02
N GLU A 373 3.60 10.40 -13.12
CA GLU A 373 3.21 9.78 -14.39
C GLU A 373 4.40 9.12 -15.14
N ASP A 374 5.65 9.31 -14.70
CA ASP A 374 6.88 8.93 -15.42
C ASP A 374 7.17 7.42 -15.56
N LEU A 375 6.25 6.55 -15.14
CA LEU A 375 6.47 5.10 -15.12
C LEU A 375 5.81 4.37 -16.31
N LEU A 376 5.28 5.10 -17.30
CA LEU A 376 4.67 4.55 -18.52
C LEU A 376 5.63 4.48 -19.72
N HIS A 377 6.80 5.10 -19.62
CA HIS A 377 7.83 5.03 -20.66
C HIS A 377 8.74 3.82 -20.45
#